data_AF-A0A1F4QDS8-F1
#
_entry.id   AF-A0A1F4QDS8-F1
#
_cell.length_a   1.000
_cell.length_b   1.000
_cell.length_c   1.000
_cell.angle_alpha   90.00
_cell.angle_beta   90.00
_cell.angle_gamma   90.00
#
_symmetry.space_group_name_H-M   'P 1'
#
loop_
_entity.id
_entity.type
_entity.pdbx_description
1 polymer ?
#
loop_
_entity_poly.entity_id
_entity_poly.type
_entity_poly.pdbx_seq_one_letter_code
_entity_poly.pdbx_strand_id
1 'polypeptide(L)'
;MPIFGPPRAKSFYPRLSYGTGPTVLDFEDAAARLVVQRIPVRGQNLTDNGTLETLTIRTDTLLTIAFVPLTRDKLAELYTYVDTWGLLGKQAALTLDRLNTCGGQWEYDQFNTFFTKAELLNNPFAPTRFLMGKALYSIELVFRQGS
;
A
#
# COMPACT_ATOMS: atom_id res chain seq x y z
N MET A 1 11.54 17.52 -1.60
CA MET A 1 10.71 18.54 -2.27
C MET A 1 9.84 17.83 -3.30
N PRO A 2 8.54 18.13 -3.40
CA PRO A 2 7.64 17.50 -4.36
C PRO A 2 8.07 17.79 -5.79
N ILE A 3 7.98 16.79 -6.65
CA ILE A 3 8.31 16.87 -8.09
C ILE A 3 7.25 17.70 -8.82
N PHE A 4 5.97 17.57 -8.42
CA PHE A 4 4.84 18.16 -9.14
C PHE A 4 4.35 19.52 -8.62
N GLY A 5 5.15 20.17 -7.79
CA GLY A 5 4.82 21.45 -7.17
C GLY A 5 4.03 21.29 -5.86
N PRO A 6 3.31 22.34 -5.42
CA PRO A 6 2.62 22.32 -4.14
C PRO A 6 1.48 21.28 -4.10
N PRO A 7 1.05 20.85 -2.90
CA PRO A 7 -0.07 19.93 -2.74
C PRO A 7 -1.34 20.41 -3.44
N ARG A 8 -2.07 19.47 -4.03
CA ARG A 8 -3.30 19.72 -4.79
C ARG A 8 -4.50 19.14 -4.06
N ALA A 9 -5.63 19.82 -4.14
CA ALA A 9 -6.90 19.27 -3.68
C ALA A 9 -7.26 18.00 -4.46
N LYS A 10 -8.06 17.14 -3.84
CA LYS A 10 -8.53 15.84 -4.37
C LYS A 10 -7.38 14.92 -4.78
N SER A 11 -6.30 14.96 -4.01
CA SER A 11 -5.12 14.11 -4.16
C SER A 11 -4.81 13.46 -2.83
N PHE A 12 -4.09 12.34 -2.84
CA PHE A 12 -3.68 11.65 -1.63
C PHE A 12 -2.17 11.68 -1.50
N TYR A 13 -1.70 11.96 -0.29
CA TYR A 13 -0.29 12.08 0.07
C TYR A 13 0.02 11.06 1.16
N PRO A 14 0.35 9.81 0.77
CA PRO A 14 0.49 8.74 1.74
C PRO A 14 1.63 8.99 2.73
N ARG A 15 1.49 8.37 3.90
CA ARG A 15 2.50 8.23 4.95
C ARG A 15 2.52 6.77 5.39
N LEU A 16 3.73 6.26 5.53
CA LEU A 16 4.03 4.99 6.17
C LEU A 16 4.68 5.25 7.52
N SER A 17 4.17 4.63 8.57
CA SER A 17 4.82 4.62 9.89
C SER A 17 5.14 3.19 10.28
N TYR A 18 6.40 2.92 10.62
CA TYR A 18 6.92 1.59 10.91
C TYR A 18 8.02 1.62 11.97
N GLY A 19 8.42 0.46 12.48
CA GLY A 19 9.44 0.36 13.53
C GLY A 19 8.86 0.26 14.94
N THR A 20 9.76 0.12 15.92
CA THR A 20 9.45 0.24 17.37
C THR A 20 9.49 1.69 17.86
N GLY A 21 9.89 2.62 17.00
CA GLY A 21 9.80 4.07 17.20
C GLY A 21 9.06 4.73 16.03
N PRO A 22 8.93 6.07 15.98
CA PRO A 22 8.19 6.77 14.93
C PRO A 22 9.04 6.89 13.66
N THR A 23 9.46 5.79 13.05
CA THR A 23 10.08 5.87 11.73
C THR A 23 8.98 6.13 10.71
N VAL A 24 9.03 7.32 10.10
CA VAL A 24 8.00 7.81 9.19
C VAL A 24 8.60 7.98 7.80
N LEU A 25 7.88 7.47 6.80
CA LEU A 25 8.14 7.65 5.39
C LEU A 25 6.98 8.42 4.77
N ASP A 26 7.19 9.73 4.59
CA ASP A 26 6.23 10.62 3.95
C ASP A 26 6.46 10.67 2.44
N PHE A 27 5.39 10.54 1.67
CA PHE A 27 5.39 10.80 0.24
C PHE A 27 4.97 12.26 0.00
N GLU A 28 5.86 13.04 -0.59
CA GLU A 28 5.61 14.46 -0.88
C GLU A 28 4.82 14.67 -2.17
N ASP A 29 4.93 13.73 -3.10
CA ASP A 29 4.13 13.70 -4.31
C ASP A 29 2.87 12.86 -4.09
N ALA A 30 1.80 13.24 -4.80
CA ALA A 30 0.54 12.53 -4.72
C ALA A 30 0.70 11.09 -5.24
N ALA A 31 -0.01 10.14 -4.64
CA ALA A 31 -0.17 8.83 -5.22
C ALA A 31 -0.80 8.96 -6.61
N ALA A 32 -0.19 8.33 -7.61
CA ALA A 32 -0.71 8.31 -8.98
C ALA A 32 -2.01 7.51 -9.07
N ARG A 33 -2.18 6.51 -8.19
CA ARG A 33 -3.38 5.69 -8.09
C ARG A 33 -3.53 5.10 -6.69
N LEU A 34 -4.76 5.06 -6.19
CA LEU A 34 -5.17 4.30 -5.02
C LEU A 34 -6.34 3.40 -5.39
N VAL A 35 -6.23 2.11 -5.05
CA VAL A 35 -7.31 1.14 -5.27
C VAL A 35 -7.50 0.32 -4.01
N VAL A 36 -8.71 0.35 -3.46
CA VAL A 36 -9.13 -0.53 -2.37
C VAL A 36 -9.90 -1.70 -2.97
N GLN A 37 -9.50 -2.93 -2.65
CA GLN A 37 -10.14 -4.15 -3.11
C GLN A 37 -10.52 -5.03 -1.93
N ARG A 38 -11.64 -5.75 -2.03
CA ARG A 38 -12.06 -6.74 -1.03
C ARG A 38 -12.03 -8.11 -1.67
N ILE A 39 -11.17 -9.00 -1.16
CA ILE A 39 -10.95 -10.33 -1.73
C ILE A 39 -11.46 -11.38 -0.75
N PRO A 40 -12.35 -12.29 -1.19
CA PRO A 40 -12.76 -13.41 -0.36
C PRO A 40 -11.62 -14.45 -0.29
N VAL A 41 -11.14 -14.71 0.91
CA VAL A 41 -10.22 -15.81 1.22
C VAL A 41 -11.05 -16.98 1.72
N ARG A 42 -11.05 -18.06 0.94
CA ARG A 42 -11.78 -19.29 1.25
C ARG A 42 -10.81 -20.30 1.84
N GLY A 43 -10.99 -20.62 3.12
CA GLY A 43 -10.34 -21.80 3.70
C GLY A 43 -11.00 -23.05 3.12
N GLN A 44 -10.24 -23.85 2.39
CA GLN A 44 -10.70 -25.14 1.87
C GLN A 44 -10.01 -26.25 2.64
N ASN A 45 -10.78 -27.21 3.11
CA ASN A 45 -10.26 -28.45 3.65
C ASN A 45 -10.72 -29.60 2.75
N LEU A 46 -9.83 -30.56 2.53
CA LEU A 46 -10.14 -31.80 1.81
C LEU A 46 -10.22 -32.89 2.87
N THR A 47 -11.42 -33.43 3.09
CA THR A 47 -11.61 -34.57 3.98
C THR A 47 -11.02 -35.83 3.34
N ASP A 48 -10.69 -36.83 4.16
CA ASP A 48 -10.10 -38.10 3.70
C ASP A 48 -10.97 -38.87 2.68
N ASN A 49 -12.26 -38.55 2.61
CA ASN A 49 -13.21 -39.12 1.64
C ASN A 49 -13.32 -38.30 0.33
N GLY A 50 -12.48 -37.28 0.13
CA GLY A 50 -12.43 -36.46 -1.09
C GLY A 50 -13.46 -35.32 -1.14
N THR A 51 -14.18 -35.05 -0.04
CA THR A 51 -15.17 -33.96 0.01
C THR A 51 -14.48 -32.64 0.31
N LEU A 52 -14.77 -31.61 -0.50
CA LEU A 52 -14.29 -30.25 -0.26
C LEU A 52 -15.22 -29.55 0.74
N GLU A 53 -14.72 -29.28 1.94
CA GLU A 53 -15.42 -28.47 2.94
C GLU A 53 -14.87 -27.03 2.90
N THR A 54 -15.77 -26.05 2.75
CA THR A 54 -15.42 -24.63 2.91
C THR A 54 -15.65 -24.24 4.36
N LEU A 55 -14.58 -24.03 5.12
CA LEU A 55 -14.67 -23.89 6.57
C LEU A 55 -15.01 -22.46 7.02
N THR A 56 -14.55 -21.43 6.31
CA THR A 56 -14.88 -20.02 6.58
C THR A 56 -14.53 -19.14 5.37
N ILE A 57 -15.37 -18.15 5.06
CA ILE A 57 -15.03 -17.06 4.12
C ILE A 57 -14.59 -15.87 4.96
N ARG A 58 -13.28 -15.57 4.94
CA ARG A 58 -12.75 -14.30 5.46
C ARG A 58 -12.66 -13.33 4.29
N THR A 59 -12.99 -12.05 4.50
CA THR A 59 -12.78 -11.01 3.49
C THR A 59 -11.53 -10.23 3.85
N ASP A 60 -10.54 -10.23 2.96
CA ASP A 60 -9.34 -9.41 3.08
C ASP A 60 -9.54 -8.10 2.33
N THR A 61 -9.29 -6.98 3.01
CA THR A 61 -9.21 -5.67 2.35
C THR A 61 -7.77 -5.43 1.94
N LEU A 62 -7.54 -5.25 0.63
CA LEU A 62 -6.26 -4.87 0.06
C LEU A 62 -6.28 -3.40 -0.37
N LEU A 63 -5.15 -2.72 -0.21
CA LEU A 63 -4.89 -1.40 -0.76
C LEU A 63 -3.71 -1.46 -1.70
N THR A 64 -3.90 -0.97 -2.92
CA THR A 64 -2.82 -0.75 -3.87
C THR A 64 -2.54 0.74 -3.98
N ILE A 65 -1.28 1.13 -3.76
CA ILE A 65 -0.78 2.50 -3.91
C ILE A 65 0.27 2.51 -5.02
N ALA A 66 0.03 3.29 -6.08
CA ALA A 66 1.01 3.46 -7.16
C ALA A 66 1.60 4.87 -7.16
N PHE A 67 2.91 4.98 -7.43
CA PHE A 67 3.64 6.24 -7.53
C PHE A 67 4.35 6.37 -8.88
N VAL A 68 4.19 7.51 -9.55
CA VAL A 68 4.94 7.85 -10.77
C VAL A 68 5.14 9.37 -10.87
N PRO A 69 6.38 9.89 -10.82
CA PRO A 69 7.65 9.26 -10.43
C PRO A 69 8.01 9.48 -8.94
N LEU A 70 9.02 8.75 -8.45
CA LEU A 70 9.66 8.99 -7.14
C LEU A 70 11.10 9.49 -7.33
N THR A 71 11.58 10.34 -6.42
CA THR A 71 12.99 10.76 -6.40
C THR A 71 13.90 9.61 -5.96
N ARG A 72 15.20 9.70 -6.29
CA ARG A 72 16.19 8.68 -5.87
C ARG A 72 16.24 8.50 -4.35
N ASP A 73 16.24 9.60 -3.60
CA ASP A 73 16.31 9.56 -2.13
C ASP A 73 15.06 8.87 -1.56
N LYS A 74 13.88 9.19 -2.11
CA LYS A 74 12.63 8.55 -1.70
C LYS A 74 12.60 7.06 -2.03
N LEU A 75 13.15 6.67 -3.19
CA LEU A 75 13.32 5.25 -3.53
C LEU A 75 14.26 4.53 -2.55
N ALA A 76 15.34 5.18 -2.10
CA ALA A 76 16.26 4.60 -1.12
C ALA A 76 15.61 4.43 0.27
N GLU A 77 14.84 5.42 0.73
CA GLU A 77 14.05 5.31 1.95
C GLU A 77 13.02 4.17 1.86
N LEU A 78 12.32 4.07 0.72
CA LEU A 78 11.35 3.01 0.49
C LEU A 78 12.01 1.62 0.43
N TYR A 79 13.18 1.52 -0.21
CA TYR A 79 13.96 0.28 -0.24
C TYR A 79 14.33 -0.16 1.18
N THR A 80 14.78 0.78 2.01
CA THR A 80 15.10 0.51 3.42
C THR A 80 13.89 -0.01 4.19
N TYR A 81 12.72 0.61 4.00
CA TYR A 81 11.47 0.14 4.60
C TYR A 81 11.13 -1.30 4.16
N VAL A 82 11.18 -1.57 2.86
CA VAL A 82 10.84 -2.88 2.29
C VAL A 82 11.76 -3.97 2.85
N ASP A 83 13.07 -3.73 2.85
CA ASP A 83 14.08 -4.71 3.26
C ASP A 83 14.08 -4.98 4.78
N THR A 84 13.93 -3.93 5.59
CA THR A 84 14.06 -4.05 7.07
C THR A 84 12.75 -4.30 7.79
N TRP A 85 11.60 -4.12 7.11
CA TRP A 85 10.28 -4.20 7.73
C TRP A 85 9.24 -4.91 6.86
N GLY A 86 8.99 -4.39 5.65
CA GLY A 86 7.90 -4.83 4.78
C GLY A 86 7.97 -6.32 4.42
N LEU A 87 9.12 -6.78 3.93
CA LEU A 87 9.33 -8.20 3.54
C LEU A 87 9.36 -9.16 4.73
N LEU A 88 9.49 -8.66 5.96
CA LEU A 88 9.43 -9.47 7.17
C LEU A 88 7.99 -9.74 7.63
N GLY A 89 6.97 -9.32 6.84
CA GLY A 89 5.56 -9.46 7.20
C GLY A 89 5.13 -8.57 8.37
N LYS A 90 5.94 -7.57 8.73
CA LYS A 90 5.62 -6.66 9.83
C LYS A 90 4.61 -5.62 9.39
N GLN A 91 3.64 -5.35 10.25
CA GLN A 91 2.61 -4.34 9.99
C GLN A 91 3.20 -2.93 10.11
N ALA A 92 2.78 -2.05 9.21
CA ALA A 92 3.01 -0.61 9.24
C ALA A 92 1.66 0.12 9.33
N ALA A 93 1.63 1.30 9.93
CA ALA A 93 0.45 2.16 9.90
C ALA A 93 0.46 3.00 8.62
N LEU A 94 -0.70 3.08 7.95
CA LEU A 94 -0.89 3.89 6.76
C LEU A 94 -1.76 5.11 7.07
N THR A 95 -1.36 6.26 6.55
CA THR A 95 -2.22 7.46 6.48
C THR A 95 -2.24 7.91 5.03
N LEU A 96 -3.39 7.85 4.35
CA LEU A 96 -3.46 8.14 2.91
C LEU A 96 -3.64 9.63 2.63
N ASP A 97 -4.43 10.32 3.45
CA ASP A 97 -4.62 11.76 3.35
C ASP A 97 -3.89 12.52 4.46
N ARG A 98 -2.55 12.50 4.43
CA ARG A 98 -1.74 13.23 5.43
C ARG A 98 -1.98 14.74 5.41
N LEU A 99 -2.30 15.29 4.24
CA LEU A 99 -2.36 16.75 4.01
C LEU A 99 -3.79 17.32 4.00
N ASN A 100 -4.79 16.52 4.37
CA ASN A 100 -6.21 16.91 4.37
C ASN A 100 -6.67 17.45 3.01
N THR A 101 -6.27 16.78 1.94
CA THR A 101 -6.58 17.15 0.56
C THR A 101 -7.73 16.35 -0.04
N CYS A 102 -8.40 15.46 0.72
CA CYS A 102 -9.61 14.77 0.28
C CYS A 102 -10.68 15.72 -0.28
N GLY A 103 -11.42 15.26 -1.29
CA GLY A 103 -12.54 15.98 -1.91
C GLY A 103 -13.81 16.05 -1.07
N GLY A 104 -13.84 15.40 0.10
CA GLY A 104 -14.94 15.46 1.08
C GLY A 104 -14.90 14.31 2.08
N GLN A 105 -15.84 14.32 3.04
CA GLN A 105 -15.91 13.33 4.12
C GLN A 105 -16.08 11.89 3.60
N TRP A 106 -16.92 11.69 2.58
CA TRP A 106 -17.14 10.36 2.01
C TRP A 106 -15.85 9.74 1.47
N GLU A 107 -15.05 10.53 0.74
CA GLU A 107 -13.76 10.08 0.21
C GLU A 107 -12.77 9.81 1.35
N TYR A 108 -12.71 10.69 2.35
CA TYR A 108 -11.89 10.46 3.54
C TYR A 108 -12.23 9.12 4.22
N ASP A 109 -13.52 8.83 4.42
CA ASP A 109 -13.98 7.62 5.07
C ASP A 109 -13.65 6.37 4.26
N GLN A 110 -13.78 6.40 2.92
CA GLN A 110 -13.48 5.25 2.05
C GLN A 110 -12.00 4.84 2.04
N PHE A 111 -11.09 5.78 2.33
CA PHE A 111 -9.66 5.55 2.18
C PHE A 111 -8.91 5.52 3.52
N ASN A 112 -9.27 6.34 4.51
CA ASN A 112 -8.50 6.47 5.75
C ASN A 112 -8.99 5.58 6.91
N THR A 113 -10.18 4.97 6.84
CA THR A 113 -10.71 4.16 7.96
C THR A 113 -10.23 2.71 7.99
N PHE A 114 -9.54 2.23 6.95
CA PHE A 114 -9.29 0.79 6.77
C PHE A 114 -7.88 0.31 7.15
N PHE A 115 -6.85 1.17 7.18
CA PHE A 115 -5.45 0.70 7.22
C PHE A 115 -4.61 1.27 8.38
N THR A 116 -5.15 1.22 9.61
CA THR A 116 -4.40 1.61 10.82
C THR A 116 -3.20 0.68 11.09
N LYS A 117 -3.29 -0.58 10.65
CA LYS A 117 -2.19 -1.54 10.57
C LYS A 117 -2.32 -2.29 9.24
N ALA A 118 -1.22 -2.40 8.51
CA ALA A 118 -1.22 -3.03 7.20
C ALA A 118 0.11 -3.72 6.91
N GLU A 119 0.04 -4.88 6.27
CA GLU A 119 1.19 -5.69 5.89
C GLU A 119 1.47 -5.53 4.40
N LEU A 120 2.73 -5.30 4.03
CA LEU A 120 3.14 -5.26 2.63
C LEU A 120 3.15 -6.68 2.05
N LEU A 121 2.41 -6.91 0.97
CA LEU A 121 2.27 -8.23 0.34
C LEU A 121 3.21 -8.47 -0.84
N ASN A 122 3.74 -7.41 -1.44
CA ASN A 122 4.56 -7.50 -2.64
C ASN A 122 5.97 -6.98 -2.41
N ASN A 123 6.92 -7.45 -3.23
CA ASN A 123 8.22 -6.80 -3.36
C ASN A 123 8.16 -5.78 -4.51
N PRO A 124 8.05 -4.47 -4.23
CA PRO A 124 7.92 -3.45 -5.28
C PRO A 124 9.17 -3.31 -6.15
N PHE A 125 10.31 -3.83 -5.70
CA PHE A 125 11.60 -3.78 -6.41
C PHE A 125 11.92 -5.09 -7.14
N ALA A 126 10.95 -6.03 -7.22
CA ALA A 126 11.11 -7.22 -8.02
C ALA A 126 11.41 -6.83 -9.49
N PRO A 127 12.34 -7.54 -10.18
CA PRO A 127 12.68 -7.23 -11.57
C PRO A 127 11.43 -7.25 -12.46
N THR A 128 11.12 -6.12 -13.08
CA THR A 128 9.99 -5.97 -14.01
C THR A 128 10.48 -5.35 -15.31
N ARG A 129 9.89 -5.76 -16.44
CA ARG A 129 10.14 -5.15 -17.76
C ARG A 129 8.90 -4.35 -18.15
N PHE A 130 9.06 -3.04 -18.36
CA PHE A 130 7.99 -2.20 -18.87
C PHE A 130 8.08 -2.09 -20.39
N LEU A 131 6.96 -2.33 -21.08
CA LEU A 131 6.84 -2.29 -22.54
C LEU A 131 7.21 -0.92 -23.14
N MET A 132 7.13 0.16 -22.35
CA MET A 132 7.27 1.53 -22.85
C MET A 132 8.68 2.13 -22.75
N GLY A 133 9.71 1.34 -22.40
CA GLY A 133 11.11 1.78 -22.45
C GLY A 133 11.48 2.98 -21.57
N LYS A 134 10.59 3.44 -20.70
CA LYS A 134 10.84 4.57 -19.78
C LYS A 134 11.28 4.02 -18.43
N ALA A 135 12.49 4.41 -18.02
CA ALA A 135 13.08 4.14 -16.70
C ALA A 135 12.49 5.04 -15.59
N LEU A 136 11.17 5.23 -15.59
CA LEU A 136 10.49 5.78 -14.43
C LEU A 136 10.16 4.59 -13.55
N TYR A 137 10.69 4.57 -12.33
CA TYR A 137 10.36 3.56 -11.32
C TYR A 137 8.91 3.76 -10.91
N SER A 138 8.00 3.15 -11.67
CA SER A 138 6.62 2.98 -11.27
C SER A 138 6.61 1.99 -10.13
N ILE A 139 6.42 2.49 -8.91
CA ILE A 139 6.36 1.65 -7.72
C ILE A 139 4.90 1.43 -7.38
N GLU A 140 4.55 0.17 -7.18
CA GLU A 140 3.26 -0.24 -6.65
C GLU A 140 3.47 -0.93 -5.30
N LEU A 141 2.82 -0.43 -4.26
CA LEU A 141 2.79 -1.03 -2.94
C LEU A 141 1.41 -1.65 -2.72
N VAL A 142 1.38 -2.95 -2.43
CA VAL A 142 0.16 -3.69 -2.17
C VAL A 142 0.14 -4.06 -0.70
N PHE A 143 -0.83 -3.51 0.01
CA PHE A 143 -1.02 -3.71 1.44
C PHE A 143 -2.25 -4.56 1.72
N ARG A 144 -2.16 -5.43 2.71
CA ARG A 144 -3.29 -6.10 3.33
C ARG A 144 -3.61 -5.44 4.66
N GLN A 145 -4.89 -5.20 4.93
CA GLN A 145 -5.34 -4.77 6.25
C GLN A 145 -4.94 -5.81 7.29
N GLY A 146 -4.17 -5.38 8.29
CA GLY A 146 -3.80 -6.19 9.44
C GLY A 146 -4.98 -6.34 10.39
N SER A 147 -5.19 -7.56 10.88
CA SER A 147 -6.08 -7.85 12.02
C SER A 147 -5.45 -7.44 13.34
#